data_AF-A0A7Y4U8R4-F1
#
_entry.id   AF-A0A7Y4U8R4-F1
#
_cell.length_a   1.000
_cell.length_b   1.000
_cell.length_c   1.000
_cell.angle_alpha   90.00
_cell.angle_beta   90.00
_cell.angle_gamma   90.00
#
_symmetry.space_group_name_H-M   'P 1'
#
loop_
_entity.id
_entity.type
_entity.pdbx_description
1 polymer ?
#
loop_
_entity_poly.entity_id
_entity_poly.type
_entity_poly.pdbx_seq_one_letter_code
_entity_poly.pdbx_strand_id
1 'polypeptide(L)'
;MVVLHWTTTRHGQPPTWRRAHATTVMNPQPGTSPPVRSCLLWIIPPFPRTRPRTGPLAENAEDEARFLVHSFCEVVQHGRVWTTEVTVQEMRAETVTYSDTAGEFTHAGLYYSLEGFSPGNSAPMSLEELPNRHQHPLVLPEHETDNTEYRQRTKRARLIAELPRPHIFRGQLWGPVGARAFYSIYVSQRWTYNPFTENGMWVLQDGRPWEVIIGERVKGEG
;
A
#
# COMPACT_ATOMS: atom_id res chain seq x y z
N MET A 1 18.00 -10.85 -22.49
CA MET A 1 17.68 -10.23 -21.18
C MET A 1 16.64 -9.16 -21.41
N VAL A 2 15.71 -8.96 -20.47
CA VAL A 2 14.74 -7.86 -20.51
C VAL A 2 14.84 -7.10 -19.20
N VAL A 3 15.08 -5.80 -19.26
CA VAL A 3 15.20 -4.90 -18.11
C VAL A 3 14.02 -3.94 -18.15
N LEU A 4 13.28 -3.85 -17.06
CA LEU A 4 12.22 -2.86 -16.88
C LEU A 4 12.83 -1.61 -16.25
N HIS A 5 12.62 -0.47 -16.89
CA HIS A 5 12.91 0.86 -16.37
C HIS A 5 11.60 1.48 -15.91
N TRP A 6 11.57 2.05 -14.70
CA TRP A 6 10.37 2.73 -14.20
C TRP A 6 10.68 3.92 -13.30
N THR A 7 9.77 4.88 -13.27
CA THR A 7 9.83 6.04 -12.37
C THR A 7 8.42 6.51 -12.02
N THR A 8 8.29 7.26 -10.92
CA THR A 8 7.01 7.85 -10.50
C THR A 8 7.05 9.37 -10.58
N THR A 9 5.96 9.97 -11.01
CA THR A 9 5.81 11.44 -11.01
C THR A 9 4.45 11.85 -10.49
N ARG A 10 4.34 13.08 -9.98
CA ARG A 10 3.01 13.64 -9.71
C ARG A 10 2.24 13.77 -11.01
N HIS A 11 0.92 13.78 -10.93
CA HIS A 11 0.08 14.00 -12.08
C HIS A 11 0.49 15.30 -12.82
N GLY A 12 0.59 15.23 -14.15
CA GLY A 12 1.01 16.36 -15.00
C GLY A 12 2.52 16.64 -15.04
N GLN A 13 3.35 15.91 -14.30
CA GLN A 13 4.82 16.06 -14.36
C GLN A 13 5.46 15.06 -15.33
N PRO A 14 6.40 15.50 -16.18
CA PRO A 14 7.11 14.60 -17.09
C PRO A 14 8.10 13.70 -16.33
N PRO A 15 8.33 12.45 -16.78
CA PRO A 15 9.28 11.55 -16.17
C PRO A 15 10.74 12.00 -16.37
N THR A 16 11.53 11.98 -15.30
CA THR A 16 12.98 12.25 -15.35
C THR A 16 13.80 10.97 -15.39
N TRP A 17 13.89 10.38 -16.59
CA TRP A 17 14.66 9.16 -16.84
C TRP A 17 16.17 9.29 -16.58
N ARG A 18 16.76 10.49 -16.60
CA ARG A 18 18.23 10.61 -16.43
C ARG A 18 18.73 10.46 -14.99
N ARG A 19 17.87 10.62 -13.97
CA ARG A 19 18.33 10.83 -12.58
C ARG A 19 17.62 10.02 -11.52
N ALA A 20 16.38 9.56 -11.75
CA ALA A 20 15.53 9.03 -10.69
C ALA A 20 14.64 7.86 -11.15
N HIS A 21 15.13 7.02 -12.07
CA HIS A 21 14.42 5.82 -12.49
C HIS A 21 15.09 4.58 -11.90
N ALA A 22 14.27 3.64 -11.45
CA ALA A 22 14.70 2.35 -10.96
C ALA A 22 14.71 1.35 -12.14
N THR A 23 15.54 0.32 -12.00
CA THR A 23 15.63 -0.76 -12.97
C THR A 23 15.50 -2.12 -12.29
N THR A 24 14.86 -3.07 -12.96
CA THR A 24 14.75 -4.44 -12.48
C THR A 24 14.76 -5.42 -13.65
N VAL A 25 15.35 -6.59 -13.44
CA VAL A 25 15.41 -7.63 -14.48
C VAL A 25 14.10 -8.41 -14.47
N MET A 26 13.49 -8.55 -15.64
CA MET A 26 12.25 -9.33 -15.80
C MET A 26 12.57 -10.81 -16.01
N ASN A 27 12.04 -11.64 -15.12
CA ASN A 27 12.29 -13.08 -15.12
C ASN A 27 11.21 -13.83 -15.90
N PRO A 28 11.58 -14.84 -16.72
CA PRO A 28 10.61 -15.67 -17.42
C PRO A 28 9.78 -16.45 -16.42
N GLN A 29 8.47 -16.50 -16.66
CA GLN A 29 7.53 -17.25 -15.85
C GLN A 29 7.50 -18.72 -16.32
N PRO A 30 7.70 -19.69 -15.41
CA PRO A 30 7.68 -21.10 -15.77
C PRO A 30 6.30 -21.50 -16.31
N GLY A 31 6.28 -22.39 -17.30
CA GLY A 31 5.04 -22.98 -17.82
C GLY A 31 4.17 -22.07 -18.69
N THR A 32 4.64 -20.87 -19.06
CA THR A 32 3.89 -19.97 -19.94
C THR A 32 4.32 -20.10 -21.40
N SER A 33 3.37 -20.24 -22.31
CA SER A 33 3.57 -20.20 -23.76
C SER A 33 2.47 -19.33 -24.39
N PRO A 34 2.82 -18.16 -24.99
CA PRO A 34 4.16 -17.62 -25.15
C PRO A 34 4.84 -17.26 -23.81
N PRO A 35 6.18 -17.17 -23.75
CA PRO A 35 6.90 -16.84 -22.52
C PRO A 35 6.47 -15.47 -21.96
N VAL A 36 5.87 -15.48 -20.77
CA VAL A 36 5.57 -14.27 -20.01
C VAL A 36 6.76 -13.94 -19.12
N ARG A 37 7.08 -12.65 -18.94
CA ARG A 37 8.11 -12.20 -18.00
C ARG A 37 7.50 -11.27 -16.98
N SER A 38 7.93 -11.36 -15.73
CA SER A 38 7.46 -10.47 -14.67
C SER A 38 8.57 -10.13 -13.67
N CYS A 39 8.32 -9.12 -12.85
CA CYS A 39 9.17 -8.69 -11.74
C CYS A 39 8.30 -8.01 -10.68
N LEU A 40 8.77 -7.98 -9.44
CA LEU A 40 8.12 -7.24 -8.36
C LEU A 40 8.62 -5.79 -8.35
N LEU A 41 7.70 -4.84 -8.18
CA LEU A 41 8.00 -3.41 -8.12
C LEU A 41 7.70 -2.86 -6.74
N TRP A 42 8.73 -2.28 -6.12
CA TRP A 42 8.60 -1.51 -4.88
C TRP A 42 8.33 -0.04 -5.21
N ILE A 43 7.07 0.25 -5.54
CA ILE A 43 6.66 1.59 -5.99
C ILE A 43 6.50 2.50 -4.78
N ILE A 44 7.22 3.63 -4.79
CA ILE A 44 7.11 4.67 -3.77
C ILE A 44 6.41 5.88 -4.41
N PRO A 45 5.26 6.32 -3.85
CA PRO A 45 4.59 7.53 -4.33
C PRO A 45 5.53 8.75 -4.27
N PRO A 46 5.47 9.67 -5.26
CA PRO A 46 6.39 10.82 -5.40
C PRO A 46 6.03 11.99 -4.49
N PHE A 47 5.50 11.69 -3.30
CA PHE A 47 5.06 12.67 -2.31
C PHE A 47 6.05 12.75 -1.15
N PRO A 48 6.19 13.91 -0.49
CA PRO A 48 7.08 14.05 0.65
C PRO A 48 6.69 13.08 1.77
N ARG A 49 7.67 12.32 2.30
CA ARG A 49 7.50 11.41 3.45
C ARG A 49 7.23 12.13 4.78
N THR A 50 7.21 13.47 4.78
CA THR A 50 7.16 14.30 6.00
C THR A 50 5.82 14.28 6.73
N ARG A 51 4.81 13.58 6.20
CA ARG A 51 3.60 13.22 6.94
C ARG A 51 3.32 11.74 6.68
N PRO A 52 3.25 10.88 7.71
CA PRO A 52 2.43 9.68 7.61
C PRO A 52 1.07 10.16 7.11
N ARG A 53 0.70 9.80 5.88
CA ARG A 53 -0.59 10.17 5.29
C ARG A 53 -1.64 9.25 5.86
N THR A 54 -2.01 9.59 7.08
CA THR A 54 -2.80 8.79 8.00
C THR A 54 -4.03 9.56 8.49
N GLY A 55 -4.40 10.63 7.79
CA GLY A 55 -5.62 11.39 8.02
C GLY A 55 -6.47 11.41 6.76
N PRO A 56 -7.72 11.89 6.84
CA PRO A 56 -8.51 12.19 5.66
C PRO A 56 -7.67 13.05 4.73
N LEU A 57 -7.61 12.57 3.50
CA LEU A 57 -7.23 13.30 2.33
C LEU A 57 -7.89 14.71 2.42
N ALA A 58 -7.10 15.76 2.71
CA ALA A 58 -7.56 17.15 2.82
C ALA A 58 -8.21 17.63 1.51
N GLU A 59 -8.86 18.79 1.41
CA GLU A 59 -9.54 19.21 0.17
C GLU A 59 -8.64 19.27 -1.11
N ASN A 60 -7.31 19.32 -0.96
CA ASN A 60 -6.32 19.14 -2.05
C ASN A 60 -5.86 17.68 -2.27
N ALA A 61 -6.60 16.74 -1.71
CA ALA A 61 -6.30 15.33 -1.65
C ALA A 61 -6.27 14.65 -2.99
N GLU A 62 -7.12 15.08 -3.90
CA GLU A 62 -7.34 14.33 -5.13
C GLU A 62 -6.04 14.29 -5.96
N ASP A 63 -5.25 15.37 -5.94
CA ASP A 63 -3.91 15.43 -6.54
C ASP A 63 -2.84 14.69 -5.73
N GLU A 64 -3.05 14.54 -4.43
CA GLU A 64 -2.18 13.80 -3.53
C GLU A 64 -2.51 12.30 -3.46
N ALA A 65 -3.68 11.90 -3.94
CA ALA A 65 -4.19 10.54 -4.01
C ALA A 65 -3.92 9.88 -5.35
N ARG A 66 -3.25 10.57 -6.28
CA ARG A 66 -2.93 10.04 -7.61
C ARG A 66 -1.51 10.39 -8.06
N PHE A 67 -0.85 9.44 -8.71
CA PHE A 67 0.45 9.67 -9.33
C PHE A 67 0.59 8.80 -10.59
N LEU A 68 1.60 9.08 -11.39
CA LEU A 68 1.87 8.33 -12.61
C LEU A 68 3.07 7.41 -12.41
N VAL A 69 2.95 6.16 -12.82
CA VAL A 69 4.05 5.23 -13.03
C VAL A 69 4.38 5.22 -14.50
N HIS A 70 5.60 5.61 -14.84
CA HIS A 70 6.11 5.56 -16.21
C HIS A 70 7.02 4.35 -16.33
N SER A 71 6.88 3.56 -17.40
CA SER A 71 7.73 2.38 -17.58
C SER A 71 8.05 2.08 -19.04
N PHE A 72 9.23 1.52 -19.32
CA PHE A 72 9.59 0.94 -20.62
C PHE A 72 10.53 -0.23 -20.41
N CYS A 73 10.61 -1.12 -21.40
CA CYS A 73 11.51 -2.27 -21.38
C CYS A 73 12.71 -2.02 -22.31
N GLU A 74 13.90 -2.33 -21.82
CA GLU A 74 15.11 -2.52 -22.63
C GLU A 74 15.33 -4.02 -22.87
N VAL A 75 15.45 -4.42 -24.12
CA VAL A 75 15.69 -5.81 -24.50
C VAL A 75 17.09 -5.95 -25.08
N VAL A 76 17.89 -6.81 -24.44
CA VAL A 76 19.25 -7.14 -24.88
C VAL A 76 19.28 -8.57 -25.39
N GLN A 77 19.52 -8.76 -26.68
CA GLN A 77 19.54 -10.07 -27.31
C GLN A 77 20.61 -10.13 -28.42
N HIS A 78 21.48 -11.14 -28.36
CA HIS A 78 22.56 -11.38 -29.34
C HIS A 78 23.41 -10.12 -29.65
N GLY A 79 23.75 -9.33 -28.61
CA GLY A 79 24.52 -8.09 -28.77
C GLY A 79 23.73 -6.91 -29.36
N ARG A 80 22.43 -7.06 -29.62
CA ARG A 80 21.53 -5.97 -30.01
C ARG A 80 20.73 -5.48 -28.82
N VAL A 81 20.45 -4.18 -28.81
CA VAL A 81 19.65 -3.50 -27.79
C VAL A 81 18.51 -2.75 -28.48
N TRP A 82 17.30 -2.88 -27.97
CA TRP A 82 16.16 -2.05 -28.36
C TRP A 82 15.27 -1.76 -27.16
N THR A 83 14.50 -0.68 -27.26
CA THR A 83 13.58 -0.24 -26.21
C THR A 83 12.14 -0.26 -26.70
N THR A 84 11.19 -0.51 -25.80
CA THR A 84 9.76 -0.33 -26.08
C THR A 84 9.37 1.14 -25.98
N GLU A 85 8.16 1.47 -26.41
CA GLU A 85 7.52 2.75 -26.08
C GLU A 85 7.35 2.90 -24.56
N VAL A 86 7.32 4.16 -24.11
CA VAL A 86 7.03 4.49 -22.71
C VAL A 86 5.54 4.31 -22.47
N THR A 87 5.22 3.47 -21.50
CA THR A 87 3.87 3.31 -20.96
C THR A 87 3.69 4.20 -19.73
N VAL A 88 2.47 4.68 -19.54
CA VAL A 88 2.09 5.51 -18.39
C VAL A 88 0.85 4.91 -17.75
N GLN A 89 0.92 4.64 -16.45
CA GLN A 89 -0.17 4.10 -15.67
C GLN A 89 -0.50 5.06 -14.52
N GLU A 90 -1.77 5.46 -14.42
CA GLU A 90 -2.24 6.24 -13.27
C GLU A 90 -2.46 5.30 -12.09
N MET A 91 -1.85 5.65 -10.95
CA MET A 91 -2.03 4.99 -9.67
C MET A 91 -2.91 5.85 -8.78
N ARG A 92 -3.88 5.26 -8.08
CA ARG A 92 -4.71 5.95 -7.11
C ARG A 92 -4.71 5.26 -5.74
N ALA A 93 -4.98 6.06 -4.71
CA ALA A 93 -5.26 5.59 -3.37
C ALA A 93 -6.77 5.46 -3.15
N GLU A 94 -7.20 4.29 -2.68
CA GLU A 94 -8.51 4.09 -2.07
C GLU A 94 -8.40 4.12 -0.55
N THR A 95 -9.29 4.88 0.09
CA THR A 95 -9.31 4.98 1.56
C THR A 95 -10.23 3.92 2.14
N VAL A 96 -9.67 3.02 2.94
CA VAL A 96 -10.41 2.02 3.69
C VAL A 96 -10.58 2.51 5.13
N THR A 97 -11.80 2.44 5.65
CA THR A 97 -12.14 2.83 7.02
C THR A 97 -12.66 1.63 7.81
N TYR A 98 -12.16 1.47 9.03
CA TYR A 98 -12.64 0.50 10.00
C TYR A 98 -13.04 1.21 11.29
N SER A 99 -14.25 0.95 11.78
CA SER A 99 -14.77 1.51 13.02
C SER A 99 -14.82 0.43 14.09
N ASP A 100 -14.06 0.63 15.15
CA ASP A 100 -14.13 -0.17 16.36
C ASP A 100 -15.02 0.55 17.38
N THR A 101 -16.30 0.18 17.39
CA THR A 101 -17.32 0.75 18.28
C THR A 101 -17.10 0.37 19.74
N ALA A 102 -16.54 -0.81 20.00
CA ALA A 102 -16.27 -1.30 21.35
C ALA A 102 -14.99 -0.69 21.94
N GLY A 103 -14.08 -0.20 21.10
CA GLY A 103 -12.80 0.39 21.51
C GLY A 103 -11.85 -0.66 22.09
N GLU A 104 -11.92 -1.89 21.60
CA GLU A 104 -11.10 -3.01 22.04
C GLU A 104 -9.72 -3.01 21.37
N PHE A 105 -9.65 -2.52 20.15
CA PHE A 105 -8.45 -2.59 19.33
C PHE A 105 -7.65 -1.31 19.45
N THR A 106 -6.34 -1.49 19.56
CA THR A 106 -5.40 -0.38 19.51
C THR A 106 -4.71 -0.34 18.16
N HIS A 107 -4.58 -1.45 17.43
CA HIS A 107 -3.88 -1.50 16.15
C HIS A 107 -4.76 -2.04 15.04
N ALA A 108 -4.56 -1.53 13.83
CA ALA A 108 -5.17 -2.03 12.61
C ALA A 108 -4.17 -1.96 11.45
N GLY A 109 -4.18 -2.98 10.60
CA GLY A 109 -3.37 -3.08 9.40
C GLY A 109 -4.21 -3.50 8.20
N LEU A 110 -3.97 -2.87 7.07
CA LEU A 110 -4.63 -3.17 5.81
C LEU A 110 -3.75 -4.12 5.00
N TYR A 111 -4.28 -5.29 4.65
CA TYR A 111 -3.61 -6.27 3.79
C TYR A 111 -4.36 -6.36 2.49
N TYR A 112 -3.66 -6.28 1.36
CA TYR A 112 -4.32 -6.32 0.07
C TYR A 112 -3.48 -6.92 -1.04
N SER A 113 -4.18 -7.37 -2.08
CA SER A 113 -3.60 -7.76 -3.35
C SER A 113 -4.33 -7.08 -4.49
N LEU A 114 -3.60 -6.85 -5.58
CA LEU A 114 -4.15 -6.39 -6.85
C LEU A 114 -4.28 -7.64 -7.74
N GLU A 115 -5.41 -7.81 -8.42
CA GLU A 115 -5.69 -8.85 -9.43
C GLU A 115 -4.98 -10.21 -9.22
N GLY A 116 -5.35 -10.93 -8.16
CA GLY A 116 -4.93 -12.33 -7.99
C GLY A 116 -3.45 -12.55 -7.68
N PHE A 117 -2.66 -11.48 -7.46
CA PHE A 117 -1.32 -11.61 -6.91
C PHE A 117 -1.38 -12.09 -5.46
N SER A 118 -0.41 -12.93 -5.07
CA SER A 118 -0.20 -13.39 -3.69
C SER A 118 -0.22 -12.19 -2.72
N PRO A 119 -0.81 -12.32 -1.51
CA PRO A 119 -0.87 -11.23 -0.53
C PRO A 119 0.56 -10.73 -0.25
N GLY A 120 0.84 -9.50 -0.68
CA GLY A 120 2.18 -8.92 -0.60
C GLY A 120 2.18 -7.47 -0.13
N ASN A 121 1.04 -6.78 -0.18
CA ASN A 121 0.95 -5.41 0.28
C ASN A 121 0.36 -5.37 1.69
N SER A 122 1.07 -4.68 2.58
CA SER A 122 0.57 -4.31 3.90
C SER A 122 0.72 -2.80 4.08
N ALA A 123 -0.31 -2.15 4.58
CA ALA A 123 -0.33 -0.72 4.83
C ALA A 123 -0.86 -0.45 6.25
N PRO A 124 -0.16 0.37 7.06
CA PRO A 124 -0.65 0.72 8.39
C PRO A 124 -1.98 1.46 8.26
N MET A 125 -2.91 1.14 9.16
CA MET A 125 -4.08 1.97 9.38
C MET A 125 -3.85 2.86 10.60
N SER A 126 -4.54 3.99 10.60
CA SER A 126 -4.26 5.11 11.47
C SER A 126 -5.49 5.71 12.08
N LEU A 127 -5.34 6.24 13.29
CA LEU A 127 -6.43 6.87 14.05
C LEU A 127 -6.36 8.38 13.90
N GLU A 128 -7.46 9.01 13.48
CA GLU A 128 -7.51 10.45 13.22
C GLU A 128 -7.16 11.28 14.47
N GLU A 129 -7.60 10.83 15.63
CA GLU A 129 -7.43 11.48 16.93
C GLU A 129 -6.03 11.28 17.53
N LEU A 130 -5.22 10.38 16.95
CA LEU A 130 -3.88 10.07 17.43
C LEU A 130 -2.84 10.93 16.69
N PRO A 131 -2.00 11.71 17.40
CA PRO A 131 -0.97 12.53 16.77
C PRO A 131 -0.02 11.73 15.87
N ASN A 132 0.37 12.29 14.72
CA ASN A 132 1.23 11.65 13.72
C ASN A 132 2.53 11.03 14.27
N ARG A 133 3.13 11.64 15.31
CA ARG A 133 4.35 11.12 15.97
C ARG A 133 4.14 9.78 16.70
N HIS A 134 2.89 9.38 16.91
CA HIS A 134 2.46 8.14 17.53
C HIS A 134 1.78 7.20 16.52
N GLN A 135 1.66 7.62 15.26
CA GLN A 135 1.31 6.72 14.16
C GLN A 135 2.59 5.95 13.80
N HIS A 136 2.59 4.63 14.02
CA HIS A 136 3.73 3.79 13.68
C HIS A 136 3.40 2.96 12.43
N PRO A 137 4.34 2.81 11.49
CA PRO A 137 4.15 1.95 10.34
C PRO A 137 4.01 0.48 10.76
N LEU A 138 3.37 -0.33 9.91
CA LEU A 138 3.50 -1.78 9.97
C LEU A 138 4.97 -2.12 9.78
N VAL A 139 5.62 -2.61 10.82
CA VAL A 139 6.95 -3.21 10.73
C VAL A 139 6.76 -4.60 10.14
N LEU A 140 7.45 -4.85 9.02
CA LEU A 140 7.42 -6.13 8.33
C LEU A 140 7.84 -7.27 9.26
N PRO A 141 7.37 -8.51 9.00
CA PRO A 141 7.67 -9.71 9.78
C PRO A 141 9.13 -10.18 9.70
N GLU A 142 10.12 -9.29 9.52
CA GLU A 142 11.57 -9.61 9.50
C GLU A 142 12.46 -8.81 10.51
N HIS A 143 11.89 -7.97 11.38
CA HIS A 143 12.61 -7.27 12.46
C HIS A 143 12.21 -7.67 13.89
N GLU A 144 13.18 -8.25 14.63
CA GLU A 144 13.15 -8.23 16.09
C GLU A 144 13.14 -6.78 16.58
N THR A 145 12.14 -6.42 17.38
CA THR A 145 12.04 -5.08 17.95
C THR A 145 13.12 -4.87 18.99
N ASP A 146 13.87 -3.77 18.86
CA ASP A 146 14.60 -3.24 20.01
C ASP A 146 13.62 -2.78 21.11
N ASN A 147 14.14 -2.57 22.32
CA ASN A 147 13.34 -2.11 23.46
C ASN A 147 12.68 -0.73 23.21
N THR A 148 13.21 0.07 22.29
CA THR A 148 12.70 1.40 21.95
C THR A 148 11.38 1.28 21.20
N GLU A 149 11.32 0.43 20.18
CA GLU A 149 10.11 0.17 19.40
C GLU A 149 9.00 -0.43 20.27
N TYR A 150 9.34 -1.37 21.14
CA TYR A 150 8.37 -1.95 22.07
C TYR A 150 7.75 -0.89 23.00
N ARG A 151 8.58 0.02 23.55
CA ARG A 151 8.10 1.13 24.40
C ARG A 151 7.21 2.09 23.62
N GLN A 152 7.56 2.40 22.37
CA GLN A 152 6.75 3.27 21.51
C GLN A 152 5.38 2.65 21.21
N ARG A 153 5.33 1.35 20.88
CA ARG A 153 4.08 0.60 20.64
C ARG A 153 3.21 0.51 21.89
N THR A 154 3.82 0.26 23.05
CA THR A 154 3.10 0.24 24.34
C THR A 154 2.54 1.62 24.68
N LYS A 155 3.30 2.70 24.43
CA LYS A 155 2.83 4.08 24.62
C LYS A 155 1.66 4.39 23.69
N ARG A 156 1.73 3.99 22.42
CA ARG A 156 0.63 4.12 21.47
C ARG A 156 -0.64 3.42 21.98
N ALA A 157 -0.53 2.17 22.43
CA ALA A 157 -1.67 1.42 22.95
C ALA A 157 -2.35 2.12 24.14
N ARG A 158 -1.57 2.67 25.08
CA ARG A 158 -2.10 3.44 26.22
C ARG A 158 -2.83 4.71 25.77
N LEU A 159 -2.23 5.47 24.85
CA LEU A 159 -2.86 6.69 24.32
C LEU A 159 -4.18 6.40 23.64
N ILE A 160 -4.28 5.29 22.89
CA ILE A 160 -5.52 4.93 22.21
C ILE A 160 -6.61 4.52 23.19
N ALA A 161 -6.26 3.83 24.28
CA ALA A 161 -7.22 3.47 25.31
C ALA A 161 -7.85 4.70 26.02
N GLU A 162 -7.22 5.87 25.91
CA GLU A 162 -7.72 7.15 26.46
C GLU A 162 -8.55 7.95 25.44
N LEU A 163 -8.60 7.52 24.17
CA LEU A 163 -9.37 8.20 23.13
C LEU A 163 -10.88 7.94 23.27
N PRO A 164 -11.73 8.90 22.84
CA PRO A 164 -13.16 8.65 22.76
C PRO A 164 -13.48 7.56 21.73
N ARG A 165 -14.54 6.79 22.00
CA ARG A 165 -15.07 5.78 21.08
C ARG A 165 -16.09 6.42 20.13
N PRO A 166 -16.27 5.89 18.91
CA PRO A 166 -15.57 4.74 18.31
C PRO A 166 -14.12 5.08 17.90
N HIS A 167 -13.23 4.08 17.90
CA HIS A 167 -11.91 4.24 17.29
C HIS A 167 -12.04 4.10 15.77
N ILE A 168 -11.70 5.14 15.01
CA ILE A 168 -11.83 5.16 13.55
C ILE A 168 -10.46 5.00 12.89
N PHE A 169 -10.17 3.80 12.42
CA PHE A 169 -8.95 3.47 11.71
C PHE A 169 -9.11 3.73 10.21
N ARG A 170 -8.17 4.45 9.59
CA ARG A 170 -8.11 4.71 8.16
C ARG A 170 -6.79 4.26 7.56
N GLY A 171 -6.84 3.58 6.42
CA GLY A 171 -5.67 3.13 5.66
C GLY A 171 -5.84 3.41 4.17
N GLN A 172 -4.73 3.40 3.43
CA GLN A 172 -4.73 3.61 2.00
C GLN A 172 -4.29 2.37 1.26
N LEU A 173 -5.11 1.95 0.31
CA LEU A 173 -4.79 0.93 -0.67
C LEU A 173 -4.36 1.61 -1.96
N TRP A 174 -3.19 1.26 -2.50
CA TRP A 174 -2.69 1.86 -3.74
C TRP A 174 -2.73 0.84 -4.87
N GLY A 175 -3.22 1.26 -6.03
CA GLY A 175 -3.20 0.43 -7.23
C GLY A 175 -3.39 1.23 -8.51
N PRO A 176 -3.21 0.59 -9.67
CA PRO A 176 -3.56 1.17 -10.96
C PRO A 176 -5.06 1.48 -11.03
N VAL A 177 -5.43 2.60 -11.65
CA VAL A 177 -6.85 2.89 -11.94
C VAL A 177 -7.47 1.76 -12.76
N GLY A 178 -8.65 1.29 -12.35
CA GLY A 178 -9.38 0.17 -12.95
C GLY A 178 -8.93 -1.20 -12.47
N ALA A 179 -7.85 -1.30 -11.70
CA ALA A 179 -7.43 -2.57 -11.13
C ALA A 179 -8.42 -3.04 -10.06
N ARG A 180 -8.70 -4.33 -10.05
CA ARG A 180 -9.42 -4.95 -8.94
C ARG A 180 -8.47 -5.23 -7.78
N ALA A 181 -8.87 -4.81 -6.58
CA ALA A 181 -8.15 -5.07 -5.36
C ALA A 181 -9.00 -5.88 -4.38
N PHE A 182 -8.36 -6.84 -3.72
CA PHE A 182 -8.93 -7.60 -2.62
C PHE A 182 -8.23 -7.21 -1.34
N TYR A 183 -8.98 -6.87 -0.29
CA TYR A 183 -8.39 -6.44 0.97
C TYR A 183 -9.03 -7.09 2.19
N SER A 184 -8.25 -7.19 3.26
CA SER A 184 -8.67 -7.59 4.59
C SER A 184 -8.04 -6.65 5.61
N ILE A 185 -8.71 -6.48 6.75
CA ILE A 185 -8.19 -5.67 7.84
C ILE A 185 -7.81 -6.61 8.98
N TYR A 186 -6.59 -6.48 9.48
CA TYR A 186 -6.16 -7.18 10.68
C TYR A 186 -6.19 -6.21 11.86
N VAL A 187 -6.86 -6.57 12.95
CA VAL A 187 -6.97 -5.75 14.17
C VAL A 187 -6.43 -6.48 15.38
N SER A 188 -5.82 -5.73 16.30
CA SER A 188 -5.28 -6.31 17.52
C SER A 188 -5.26 -5.35 18.71
N GLN A 189 -5.40 -5.91 19.92
CA GLN A 189 -5.31 -5.16 21.18
C GLN A 189 -3.86 -4.83 21.54
N ARG A 190 -2.93 -5.70 21.12
CA ARG A 190 -1.49 -5.53 21.25
C ARG A 190 -0.89 -5.65 19.87
N TRP A 191 0.10 -4.83 19.57
CA TRP A 191 0.80 -4.97 18.31
C TRP A 191 1.42 -6.36 18.20
N THR A 192 1.20 -7.00 17.06
CA THR A 192 1.91 -8.21 16.68
C THR A 192 2.63 -7.97 15.35
N TYR A 193 3.72 -8.69 15.22
CA TYR A 193 4.56 -8.71 14.05
C TYR A 193 4.12 -9.74 12.99
N ASN A 194 3.46 -10.81 13.44
CA ASN A 194 2.98 -11.85 12.55
C ASN A 194 1.46 -12.04 12.75
N PRO A 195 0.63 -11.39 11.92
CA PRO A 195 -0.83 -11.51 12.03
C PRO A 195 -1.35 -12.93 11.74
N PHE A 196 -0.49 -13.82 11.22
CA PHE A 196 -0.83 -15.21 10.92
C PHE A 196 -0.54 -16.17 12.07
N THR A 197 0.24 -15.78 13.08
CA THR A 197 0.64 -16.67 14.19
C THR A 197 0.35 -16.11 15.57
N GLU A 198 -0.18 -14.89 15.69
CA GLU A 198 -0.33 -14.20 16.96
C GLU A 198 -1.71 -13.53 17.14
N ASN A 199 -2.03 -13.21 18.39
CA ASN A 199 -3.34 -12.77 18.88
C ASN A 199 -3.85 -11.49 18.17
N GLY A 200 -4.91 -11.65 17.38
CA GLY A 200 -5.71 -10.59 16.76
C GLY A 200 -6.83 -11.20 15.93
N MET A 201 -7.50 -10.38 15.12
CA MET A 201 -8.65 -10.81 14.33
C MET A 201 -8.58 -10.25 12.92
N TRP A 202 -8.90 -11.11 11.96
CA TRP A 202 -9.15 -10.71 10.59
C TRP A 202 -10.59 -10.25 10.45
N VAL A 203 -10.78 -8.97 10.14
CA VAL A 203 -12.07 -8.43 9.71
C VAL A 203 -12.20 -8.75 8.23
N LEU A 204 -13.33 -9.36 7.85
CA LEU A 204 -13.62 -9.90 6.53
C LEU A 204 -15.10 -9.63 6.17
N GLN A 205 -15.42 -9.63 4.88
CA GLN A 205 -16.79 -9.64 4.36
C GLN A 205 -17.26 -11.09 4.24
N ASP A 206 -18.18 -11.52 5.11
CA ASP A 206 -18.76 -12.88 5.06
C ASP A 206 -17.69 -14.00 4.99
N GLY A 207 -16.59 -13.82 5.72
CA GLY A 207 -15.45 -14.75 5.76
C GLY A 207 -14.49 -14.66 4.57
N ARG A 208 -14.61 -13.64 3.71
CA ARG A 208 -13.76 -13.40 2.55
C ARG A 208 -13.19 -11.97 2.54
N PRO A 209 -12.08 -11.72 1.82
CA PRO A 209 -11.61 -10.35 1.59
C PRO A 209 -12.68 -9.51 0.88
N TRP A 210 -12.76 -8.22 1.19
CA TRP A 210 -13.56 -7.25 0.43
C TRP A 210 -12.95 -7.03 -0.95
N GLU A 211 -13.81 -6.64 -1.89
CA GLU A 211 -13.43 -6.28 -3.26
C GLU A 211 -13.67 -4.78 -3.52
N VAL A 212 -12.71 -4.13 -4.17
CA VAL A 212 -12.84 -2.73 -4.62
C VAL A 212 -12.17 -2.55 -5.99
N ILE A 213 -12.70 -1.67 -6.83
CA ILE A 213 -12.06 -1.24 -8.07
C ILE A 213 -11.41 0.12 -7.85
N ILE A 214 -10.12 0.22 -8.13
CA ILE A 214 -9.36 1.44 -7.87
C ILE A 214 -9.78 2.57 -8.80
N GLY A 215 -10.12 3.72 -8.23
CA GLY A 215 -10.49 4.92 -8.97
C GLY A 215 -11.94 4.95 -9.45
N GLU A 216 -12.73 3.91 -9.19
CA GLU A 216 -14.18 3.94 -9.41
C GLU A 216 -14.87 4.48 -8.15
N ARG A 217 -15.37 5.72 -8.20
CA ARG A 217 -16.34 6.16 -7.20
C ARG A 217 -17.62 5.34 -7.42
N VAL A 218 -17.98 4.51 -6.44
CA VAL A 218 -19.31 3.89 -6.40
C VAL A 218 -20.34 5.02 -6.49
N LYS A 219 -21.13 5.03 -7.57
CA LYS A 219 -22.27 5.93 -7.68
C LYS A 219 -23.34 5.44 -6.69
N GLY A 220 -23.58 6.21 -5.64
CA GLY A 220 -24.62 5.98 -4.61
C GLY A 220 -23.96 5.96 -3.23
N GLU A 221 -24.27 6.87 -2.31
CA GLU A 221 -25.60 7.21 -1.81
C GLU A 221 -25.81 8.73 -1.73
N GLY A 222 -26.97 9.17 -2.21
CA GLY A 222 -27.55 10.48 -1.94
C GLY A 222 -28.89 10.32 -1.24
#